data_AF-A0A9N8P6H9-F1
#
_entry.id   AF-A0A9N8P6H9-F1
#
_cell.length_a   1.000
_cell.length_b   1.000
_cell.length_c   1.000
_cell.angle_alpha   90.00
_cell.angle_beta   90.00
_cell.angle_gamma   90.00
#
_symmetry.space_group_name_H-M   'P 1'
#
loop_
_entity.id
_entity.type
_entity.pdbx_description
1 polymer ?
#
loop_
_entity_poly.entity_id
_entity_poly.type
_entity_poly.pdbx_seq_one_letter_code
_entity_poly.pdbx_strand_id
1 'polypeptide(L)'
;MGEELLWASDCYADDIPYWTDLPQERNSEQPKGCLMIPYSYDCNDFKFLTPATGFRDPNGFYTHIKNAFDVLYEEAGAPKMMTIGLHCRIIGRPGRFKALQDFVKYISEKEGVWVATRTEIAESFREQFPYKRGHLA
;
A
#
# COMPACT_ATOMS: atom_id res chain seq x y z
N MET A 1 6.12 12.50 -24.97
CA MET A 1 6.18 11.31 -24.08
C MET A 1 6.68 11.80 -22.73
N GLY A 2 5.87 11.68 -21.69
CA GLY A 2 6.18 12.18 -20.35
C GLY A 2 4.95 12.78 -19.71
N GLU A 3 3.99 11.93 -19.34
CA GLU A 3 2.89 12.36 -18.48
C GLU A 3 3.42 12.52 -17.06
N GLU A 4 2.97 13.58 -16.39
CA GLU A 4 3.29 13.80 -14.98
C GLU A 4 2.52 12.78 -14.14
N LEU A 5 3.25 11.96 -13.37
CA LEU A 5 2.62 10.99 -12.48
C LEU A 5 2.17 11.66 -11.19
N LEU A 6 0.93 11.38 -10.78
CA LEU A 6 0.41 11.86 -9.50
C LEU A 6 1.15 11.22 -8.31
N TRP A 7 1.54 9.96 -8.45
CA TRP A 7 2.25 9.14 -7.47
C TRP A 7 2.94 7.94 -8.16
N ALA A 8 3.90 7.31 -7.47
CA ALA A 8 4.52 6.04 -7.86
C ALA A 8 4.53 5.04 -6.70
N SER A 9 4.51 3.74 -7.00
CA SER A 9 4.50 2.67 -5.99
C SER A 9 5.64 1.66 -6.15
N ASP A 10 6.67 1.98 -6.92
CA ASP A 10 7.89 1.17 -7.03
C ASP A 10 8.81 1.38 -5.80
N CYS A 11 8.25 1.29 -4.60
CA CYS A 11 8.97 1.29 -3.33
C CYS A 11 8.25 0.43 -2.28
N TYR A 12 9.00 0.02 -1.26
CA TYR A 12 8.56 -0.92 -0.22
C TYR A 12 9.10 -0.50 1.16
N ALA A 13 9.40 0.79 1.34
CA ALA A 13 10.32 1.27 2.36
C ALA A 13 9.64 1.91 3.58
N ASP A 14 8.31 2.02 3.59
CA ASP A 14 7.57 2.71 4.66
C ASP A 14 6.09 2.26 4.72
N ASP A 15 5.41 2.63 5.80
CA ASP A 15 3.98 2.41 6.06
C ASP A 15 3.15 3.70 5.84
N ILE A 16 3.79 4.80 5.41
CA ILE A 16 3.14 6.04 4.97
C ILE A 16 3.66 6.49 3.59
N PRO A 17 2.88 7.29 2.84
CA PRO A 17 3.40 8.00 1.69
C PRO A 17 4.52 8.97 2.06
N TYR A 18 5.41 9.24 1.11
CA TYR A 18 6.48 10.22 1.29
C TYR A 18 6.96 10.79 -0.05
N TRP A 19 7.51 11.99 -0.02
CA TRP A 19 8.10 12.63 -1.19
C TRP A 19 9.52 12.15 -1.46
N THR A 20 9.85 12.00 -2.74
CA THR A 20 11.23 11.81 -3.20
C THR A 20 11.65 12.92 -4.15
N ASP A 21 12.88 13.39 -3.99
CA ASP A 21 13.50 14.32 -4.92
C ASP A 21 13.79 13.60 -6.23
N LEU A 22 13.41 14.24 -7.34
CA LEU A 22 13.67 13.70 -8.65
C LEU A 22 15.04 14.16 -9.17
N PRO A 23 15.95 13.25 -9.59
CA PRO A 23 17.29 13.63 -10.04
C PRO A 23 17.30 14.63 -11.21
N GLN A 24 16.28 14.58 -12.07
CA GLN A 24 16.15 15.48 -13.23
C GLN A 24 15.69 16.89 -12.83
N GLU A 25 15.13 17.08 -11.64
CA GLU A 25 14.72 18.38 -11.10
C GLU A 25 15.79 19.04 -10.22
N ARG A 26 17.01 18.48 -10.15
CA ARG A 26 18.09 18.95 -9.26
C ARG A 26 18.36 20.46 -9.37
N ASN A 27 18.33 20.98 -10.59
CA ASN A 27 18.57 22.41 -10.88
C ASN A 27 17.27 23.17 -11.19
N SER A 28 16.09 22.56 -11.00
CA SER A 28 14.81 23.24 -11.22
C SER A 28 14.59 24.31 -10.14
N GLU A 29 14.12 25.49 -10.55
CA GLU A 29 13.65 26.53 -9.64
C GLU A 29 12.31 26.16 -8.98
N GLN A 30 11.53 25.30 -9.63
CA GLN A 30 10.23 24.81 -9.16
C GLN A 30 10.21 23.28 -9.28
N PRO A 31 10.91 22.56 -8.39
CA PRO A 31 10.84 21.10 -8.35
C PRO A 31 9.44 20.65 -7.89
N LYS A 32 8.96 19.55 -8.44
CA LYS A 32 7.67 18.95 -8.07
C LYS A 32 7.81 17.69 -7.22
N GLY A 33 8.98 17.04 -7.27
CA GLY A 33 9.22 15.76 -6.63
C GLY A 33 8.35 14.64 -7.21
N CYS A 34 8.42 13.46 -6.59
CA CYS A 34 7.50 12.36 -6.85
C CYS A 34 6.94 11.86 -5.52
N LEU A 35 5.61 11.75 -5.44
CA LEU A 35 4.99 11.15 -4.26
C LEU A 35 5.10 9.63 -4.37
N MET A 36 5.79 9.03 -3.41
CA MET A 36 5.89 7.60 -3.26
C MET A 36 4.77 7.10 -2.35
N ILE A 37 3.97 6.16 -2.85
CA ILE A 37 2.99 5.41 -2.05
C ILE A 37 3.50 3.97 -1.97
N PRO A 38 4.08 3.54 -0.83
CA PRO A 38 4.67 2.22 -0.71
C PRO A 38 3.73 1.07 -1.10
N TYR A 39 4.31 0.07 -1.77
CA TYR A 39 3.67 -1.20 -2.10
C TYR A 39 4.10 -2.30 -1.11
N SER A 40 3.53 -3.50 -1.25
CA SER A 40 3.87 -4.64 -0.38
C SER A 40 4.18 -5.89 -1.18
N TYR A 41 5.36 -6.46 -0.94
CA TYR A 41 5.69 -7.84 -1.34
C TYR A 41 5.26 -8.88 -0.30
N ASP A 42 4.97 -8.44 0.91
CA ASP A 42 4.65 -9.31 2.04
C ASP A 42 3.16 -9.62 2.11
N CYS A 43 2.32 -8.59 2.26
CA CYS A 43 0.87 -8.68 2.17
C CYS A 43 0.42 -8.80 0.71
N ASN A 44 0.76 -9.93 0.06
CA ASN A 44 0.60 -10.11 -1.37
C ASN A 44 0.27 -11.56 -1.72
N ASP A 45 -0.79 -11.79 -2.50
CA ASP A 45 -1.22 -13.13 -2.90
C ASP A 45 -0.18 -13.85 -3.80
N PHE A 46 0.78 -13.13 -4.39
CA PHE A 46 1.89 -13.75 -5.12
C PHE A 46 2.68 -14.75 -4.27
N LYS A 47 2.65 -14.61 -2.94
CA LYS A 47 3.20 -15.57 -1.99
C LYS A 47 2.60 -16.97 -2.14
N PHE A 48 1.38 -17.15 -2.63
CA PHE A 48 0.85 -18.49 -2.96
C PHE A 48 1.67 -19.23 -4.02
N LEU A 49 2.46 -18.51 -4.82
CA LEU A 49 3.32 -19.06 -5.86
C LEU A 49 4.80 -19.01 -5.50
N THR A 50 5.16 -18.52 -4.31
CA THR A 50 6.55 -18.42 -3.86
C THR A 50 6.99 -19.75 -3.24
N PRO A 51 7.94 -20.48 -3.84
CA PRO A 51 8.39 -21.75 -3.29
C PRO A 51 9.03 -21.58 -1.91
N ALA A 52 8.89 -22.61 -1.06
CA ALA A 52 9.46 -22.72 0.30
C ALA A 52 8.96 -21.71 1.36
N THR A 53 8.68 -20.45 1.01
CA THR A 53 8.37 -19.36 1.95
C THR A 53 6.97 -18.75 1.78
N GLY A 54 6.21 -19.24 0.79
CA GLY A 54 4.88 -18.78 0.46
C GLY A 54 3.75 -19.26 1.36
N PHE A 55 2.55 -18.70 1.18
CA PHE A 55 1.33 -19.19 1.82
C PHE A 55 0.96 -20.57 1.25
N ARG A 56 0.85 -21.56 2.14
CA ARG A 56 0.50 -22.94 1.77
C ARG A 56 -1.00 -23.11 1.54
N ASP A 57 -1.80 -22.30 2.21
CA ASP A 57 -3.25 -22.37 2.20
C ASP A 57 -3.89 -20.98 2.42
N PRO A 58 -5.19 -20.83 2.13
CA PRO A 58 -5.90 -19.56 2.26
C PRO A 58 -5.95 -19.00 3.68
N ASN A 59 -5.96 -19.84 4.72
CA ASN A 59 -6.00 -19.37 6.10
C ASN A 59 -4.68 -18.73 6.50
N GLY A 60 -3.55 -19.24 5.97
CA GLY A 60 -2.25 -18.60 6.13
C GLY A 60 -2.23 -17.17 5.59
N PHE A 61 -2.75 -16.95 4.37
CA PHE A 61 -2.90 -15.61 3.79
C PHE A 61 -3.81 -14.71 4.64
N TYR A 62 -5.00 -15.20 5.00
CA TYR A 62 -5.96 -14.45 5.83
C TYR A 62 -5.35 -14.04 7.17
N THR A 63 -4.69 -14.96 7.86
CA THR A 63 -4.08 -14.72 9.17
C THR A 63 -2.98 -13.67 9.08
N HIS A 64 -2.14 -13.75 8.03
CA HIS A 64 -1.07 -12.80 7.80
C HIS A 64 -1.59 -11.37 7.62
N ILE A 65 -2.54 -11.17 6.69
CA ILE A 65 -3.10 -9.84 6.42
C ILE A 65 -3.95 -9.34 7.59
N LYS A 66 -4.63 -10.22 8.33
CA LYS A 66 -5.36 -9.85 9.55
C LYS A 66 -4.41 -9.35 10.63
N ASN A 67 -3.32 -10.06 10.89
CA ASN A 67 -2.36 -9.65 11.91
C ASN A 67 -1.67 -8.33 11.55
N ALA A 68 -1.30 -8.15 10.28
CA ALA A 68 -0.75 -6.87 9.80
C ALA A 68 -1.74 -5.72 9.98
N PHE A 69 -3.02 -5.94 9.65
CA PHE A 69 -4.07 -4.96 9.90
C PHE A 69 -4.22 -4.64 11.40
N ASP A 70 -4.30 -5.66 12.26
CA ASP A 70 -4.54 -5.46 13.70
C ASP A 70 -3.42 -4.64 14.35
N VAL A 71 -2.16 -4.90 14.00
CA VAL A 71 -1.01 -4.10 14.47
C VAL A 71 -1.14 -2.63 14.04
N LEU A 72 -1.38 -2.37 12.76
CA LEU A 72 -1.53 -0.99 12.26
C LEU A 72 -2.76 -0.29 12.85
N TYR A 73 -3.83 -1.04 13.12
CA TYR A 73 -5.05 -0.53 13.72
C TYR A 73 -4.85 -0.17 15.20
N GLU A 74 -4.08 -0.95 15.95
CA GLU A 74 -3.68 -0.64 17.33
C GLU A 74 -2.75 0.59 17.41
N GLU A 75 -1.95 0.84 16.37
CA GLU A 75 -1.08 2.02 16.24
C GLU A 75 -1.78 3.30 15.78
N ALA A 76 -3.12 3.29 15.61
CA ALA A 76 -3.89 4.38 14.99
C ALA A 76 -3.80 5.76 15.67
N GLY A 77 -3.12 5.90 16.82
CA GLY A 77 -2.67 7.21 17.32
C GLY A 77 -1.77 7.97 16.34
N ALA A 78 -1.15 7.27 15.40
CA ALA A 78 -0.53 7.83 14.19
C ALA A 78 -0.92 6.95 12.99
N PRO A 79 -2.03 7.24 12.29
CA PRO A 79 -2.57 6.37 11.24
C PRO A 79 -1.54 6.05 10.15
N LYS A 80 -1.58 4.81 9.67
CA LYS A 80 -0.70 4.26 8.61
C LYS A 80 -1.54 3.67 7.49
N MET A 81 -0.92 3.42 6.35
CA MET A 81 -1.55 2.71 5.24
C MET A 81 -1.18 1.22 5.24
N MET A 82 -2.06 0.38 4.70
CA MET A 82 -1.80 -1.03 4.43
C MET A 82 -2.06 -1.32 2.96
N THR A 83 -1.15 -2.02 2.29
CA THR A 83 -1.33 -2.49 0.92
C THR A 83 -1.52 -3.99 0.87
N ILE A 84 -2.55 -4.45 0.14
CA ILE A 84 -2.75 -5.86 -0.17
C ILE A 84 -2.64 -6.07 -1.68
N GLY A 85 -1.57 -6.74 -2.11
CA GLY A 85 -1.33 -7.07 -3.52
C GLY A 85 -2.14 -8.29 -3.96
N LEU A 86 -2.90 -8.15 -5.05
CA LEU A 86 -3.80 -9.18 -5.56
C LEU A 86 -3.60 -9.40 -7.06
N HIS A 87 -3.66 -10.65 -7.50
CA HIS A 87 -3.56 -11.01 -8.92
C HIS A 87 -4.75 -11.87 -9.35
N CYS A 88 -5.42 -11.50 -10.44
CA CYS A 88 -6.63 -12.19 -10.93
C CYS A 88 -6.44 -13.72 -11.07
N ARG A 89 -5.27 -14.14 -11.58
CA ARG A 89 -4.95 -15.57 -11.80
C ARG A 89 -4.65 -16.35 -10.51
N ILE A 90 -4.44 -15.66 -9.39
CA ILE A 90 -4.03 -16.23 -8.10
C ILE A 90 -5.19 -16.18 -7.11
N ILE A 91 -5.53 -15.03 -6.52
CA ILE A 91 -6.62 -14.93 -5.52
C ILE A 91 -7.99 -15.25 -6.12
N GLY A 92 -8.18 -15.06 -7.43
CA GLY A 92 -9.43 -15.38 -8.12
C GLY A 92 -9.76 -16.86 -8.20
N ARG A 93 -8.87 -17.75 -7.77
CA ARG A 93 -9.18 -19.18 -7.64
C ARG A 93 -10.17 -19.40 -6.48
N PRO A 94 -11.27 -20.15 -6.66
CA PRO A 94 -12.30 -20.30 -5.63
C PRO A 94 -11.77 -20.73 -4.25
N GLY A 95 -10.77 -21.62 -4.22
CA GLY A 95 -10.15 -22.06 -2.97
C GLY A 95 -9.42 -20.95 -2.21
N ARG A 96 -8.90 -19.91 -2.88
CA ARG A 96 -8.17 -18.79 -2.27
C ARG A 96 -9.06 -17.57 -2.02
N PHE A 97 -10.05 -17.35 -2.89
CA PHE A 97 -10.91 -16.16 -2.86
C PHE A 97 -11.64 -15.98 -1.53
N LYS A 98 -12.02 -17.09 -0.87
CA LYS A 98 -12.70 -17.07 0.42
C LYS A 98 -11.92 -16.30 1.50
N ALA A 99 -10.59 -16.45 1.55
CA ALA A 99 -9.75 -15.70 2.49
C ALA A 99 -9.82 -14.18 2.29
N LEU A 100 -9.88 -13.73 1.03
CA LEU A 100 -10.07 -12.30 0.72
C LEU A 100 -11.46 -11.83 1.14
N GLN A 101 -12.52 -12.60 0.88
CA GLN A 101 -13.88 -12.25 1.30
C GLN A 101 -13.98 -12.10 2.81
N ASP A 102 -13.37 -13.03 3.56
CA ASP A 102 -13.41 -13.02 5.02
C ASP A 102 -12.62 -11.83 5.59
N PHE A 103 -11.49 -11.45 4.97
CA PHE A 103 -10.74 -10.26 5.37
C PHE A 103 -11.50 -8.96 5.07
N VAL A 104 -12.11 -8.84 3.88
CA VAL A 104 -12.94 -7.67 3.54
C VAL A 104 -14.10 -7.53 4.51
N LYS A 105 -14.76 -8.63 4.87
CA LYS A 105 -15.80 -8.62 5.91
C LYS A 105 -15.23 -8.15 7.25
N TYR A 106 -14.09 -8.71 7.68
CA TYR A 106 -13.44 -8.36 8.94
C TYR A 106 -13.16 -6.86 9.07
N ILE A 107 -12.55 -6.24 8.06
CA ILE A 107 -12.22 -4.80 8.12
C ILE A 107 -13.46 -3.90 7.99
N SER A 108 -14.53 -4.38 7.34
CA SER A 108 -15.79 -3.61 7.22
C SER A 108 -16.52 -3.44 8.56
N GLU A 109 -16.20 -4.29 9.54
CA GLU A 109 -16.75 -4.24 10.90
C GLU A 109 -15.91 -3.35 11.84
N LYS A 110 -14.82 -2.73 11.35
CA LYS A 110 -13.91 -1.88 12.13
C LYS A 110 -14.19 -0.41 11.87
N GLU A 111 -14.36 0.36 12.93
CA GLU A 111 -14.55 1.82 12.85
C GLU A 111 -13.25 2.52 12.43
N GLY A 112 -13.35 3.63 11.69
CA GLY A 112 -12.19 4.45 11.33
C GLY A 112 -11.30 3.88 10.21
N VAL A 113 -11.71 2.80 9.55
CA VAL A 113 -10.99 2.25 8.39
C VAL A 113 -11.38 2.98 7.12
N TRP A 114 -10.39 3.50 6.40
CA TRP A 114 -10.56 4.07 5.07
C TRP A 114 -10.09 3.10 3.99
N VAL A 115 -11.04 2.51 3.24
CA VAL A 115 -10.73 1.71 2.05
C VAL A 115 -10.66 2.64 0.85
N ALA A 116 -9.44 2.90 0.38
CA ALA A 116 -9.15 3.92 -0.62
C ALA A 116 -8.43 3.35 -1.85
N THR A 117 -8.63 4.03 -2.98
CA THR A 117 -7.71 3.96 -4.11
C THR A 117 -6.41 4.69 -3.78
N ARG A 118 -5.31 4.32 -4.45
CA ARG A 118 -4.03 5.03 -4.30
C ARG A 118 -4.12 6.49 -4.74
N THR A 119 -4.97 6.81 -5.72
CA THR A 119 -5.20 8.19 -6.15
C THR A 119 -5.81 9.03 -5.04
N GLU A 120 -6.81 8.53 -4.33
CA GLU A 120 -7.42 9.25 -3.21
C GLU A 120 -6.40 9.47 -2.06
N ILE A 121 -5.56 8.47 -1.78
CA ILE A 121 -4.44 8.60 -0.82
C ILE A 121 -3.48 9.70 -1.28
N ALA A 122 -3.10 9.71 -2.57
CA ALA A 122 -2.19 10.70 -3.12
C ALA A 122 -2.74 12.12 -3.02
N GLU A 123 -4.00 12.33 -3.41
CA GLU A 123 -4.65 13.64 -3.36
C GLU A 123 -4.73 14.15 -1.91
N SER A 124 -5.21 13.31 -0.98
CA SER A 124 -5.30 13.63 0.44
C SER A 124 -3.94 13.96 1.06
N PHE A 125 -2.89 13.19 0.72
CA PHE A 125 -1.54 13.43 1.23
C PHE A 125 -0.93 14.72 0.66
N ARG A 126 -1.11 15.00 -0.63
CA ARG A 126 -0.57 16.22 -1.27
C ARG A 126 -1.18 17.49 -0.72
N GLU A 127 -2.47 17.45 -0.37
CA GLU A 127 -3.16 18.58 0.25
C GLU A 127 -2.62 18.88 1.65
N GLN A 128 -2.38 17.84 2.46
CA GLN A 128 -1.94 17.98 3.85
C GLN A 128 -0.41 18.18 3.97
N PHE A 129 0.35 17.54 3.10
CA PHE A 129 1.81 17.48 3.11
C PHE A 129 2.36 17.86 1.73
N PRO A 130 2.37 19.16 1.36
CA PRO A 130 2.88 19.59 0.07
C PRO A 130 4.40 19.37 -0.03
N TYR A 131 4.87 19.03 -1.24
CA TYR A 131 6.28 18.75 -1.51
C TYR A 131 7.20 19.89 -1.07
N LYS A 132 8.29 19.52 -0.38
CA LYS A 132 9.41 20.39 -0.04
C LYS A 132 10.71 19.64 -0.33
N ARG A 133 11.58 20.22 -1.14
CA ARG A 133 12.88 19.62 -1.49
C ARG A 133 13.64 19.18 -0.24
N GLY A 134 14.16 17.96 -0.26
CA GLY A 134 14.92 17.37 0.84
C GLY A 134 14.11 16.95 2.07
N HIS A 135 12.77 16.94 2.01
CA HIS A 135 11.89 16.50 3.10
C HIS A 135 10.97 15.38 2.62
N LEU A 136 10.74 14.37 3.48
CA LEU A 136 9.94 13.19 3.14
C LEU A 136 8.44 13.39 3.40
N ALA A 137 8.08 14.11 4.45
CA ALA A 137 6.71 14.51 4.79
C ALA A 137 6.75 15.76 5.70
#